data_AF-D8Q8U2-F1
#
_entry.id   AF-D8Q8U2-F1
#
_cell.length_a   1.000
_cell.length_b   1.000
_cell.length_c   1.000
_cell.angle_alpha   90.00
_cell.angle_beta   90.00
_cell.angle_gamma   90.00
#
_symmetry.space_group_name_H-M   'P 1'
#
loop_
_entity.id
_entity.type
_entity.pdbx_description
1 polymer ?
#
loop_
_entity_poly.entity_id
_entity_poly.type
_entity_poly.pdbx_seq_one_letter_code
_entity_poly.pdbx_strand_id
1 'polypeptide(L)'
;MGQECQPFDMDPPSEALFEPENVIIMSNGRCASSCSLFSITMAKAEGVRTLVYGGRTDTPQQYCGVVGGQSTDFSTIDSEIKSVKLKNHTLAPPDFLSNSIQGITWRLGYGIDDPKQPEEWQDHPAMINLPVSYELVNKPERLWQHVASVGFPAKHLSFVAQQPS
;
A
#
# COMPACT_ATOMS: atom_id res chain seq x y z
N MET A 1 3.47 -16.70 -3.08
CA MET A 1 3.65 -16.25 -1.68
C MET A 1 2.59 -15.24 -1.31
N GLY A 2 1.90 -15.43 -0.17
CA GLY A 2 0.83 -14.54 0.33
C GLY A 2 -0.60 -14.91 -0.11
N GLN A 3 -0.80 -16.14 -0.57
CA GLN A 3 -2.11 -16.79 -0.77
C GLN A 3 -2.03 -18.23 -0.26
N GLU A 4 -1.03 -18.49 0.56
CA GLU A 4 -0.90 -19.72 1.31
C GLU A 4 -2.06 -19.64 2.30
N CYS A 5 -2.89 -20.69 2.37
CA CYS A 5 -3.81 -20.87 3.47
C CYS A 5 -2.96 -20.90 4.74
N GLN A 6 -2.69 -19.72 5.29
CA GLN A 6 -2.02 -19.58 6.57
C GLN A 6 -2.91 -20.36 7.53
N PRO A 7 -2.35 -21.24 8.37
CA PRO A 7 -3.11 -22.13 9.25
C PRO A 7 -3.66 -21.33 10.45
N PHE A 8 -4.28 -20.20 10.18
CA PHE A 8 -5.03 -19.46 11.17
C PHE A 8 -6.41 -20.11 11.22
N ASP A 9 -6.75 -20.68 12.38
CA ASP A 9 -8.07 -21.24 12.71
C ASP A 9 -9.14 -20.13 12.89
N MET A 10 -8.97 -19.00 12.18
CA MET A 10 -9.88 -17.86 12.22
C MET A 10 -10.23 -17.44 10.79
N ASP A 11 -11.52 -17.35 10.55
CA ASP A 11 -12.02 -16.68 9.36
C ASP A 11 -11.73 -15.18 9.46
N PRO A 12 -11.34 -14.51 8.36
CA PRO A 12 -11.28 -13.06 8.35
C PRO A 12 -12.69 -12.50 8.64
N PRO A 13 -12.79 -11.35 9.34
CA PRO A 13 -14.08 -10.74 9.61
C PRO A 13 -14.82 -10.44 8.30
N SER A 14 -16.12 -10.74 8.27
CA SER A 14 -16.98 -10.52 7.10
C SER A 14 -17.34 -9.05 6.88
N GLU A 15 -17.13 -8.21 7.90
CA GLU A 15 -17.43 -6.78 7.88
C GLU A 15 -16.18 -6.00 8.29
N ALA A 16 -16.00 -4.82 7.69
CA ALA A 16 -14.90 -3.93 8.04
C ALA A 16 -15.08 -3.37 9.46
N LEU A 17 -13.98 -3.26 10.21
CA LEU A 17 -14.01 -2.68 11.56
C LEU A 17 -14.34 -1.17 11.54
N PHE A 18 -13.94 -0.48 10.47
CA PHE A 18 -14.18 0.94 10.25
C PHE A 18 -14.66 1.15 8.82
N GLU A 19 -15.67 2.01 8.66
CA GLU A 19 -16.04 2.51 7.33
C GLU A 19 -14.84 3.24 6.70
N PRO A 20 -14.64 3.14 5.37
CA PRO A 20 -13.48 3.75 4.70
C PRO A 20 -13.31 5.25 4.95
N GLU A 21 -14.40 6.01 5.10
CA GLU A 21 -14.35 7.44 5.38
C GLU A 21 -13.76 7.77 6.76
N ASN A 22 -13.79 6.78 7.68
CA ASN A 22 -13.19 6.85 9.02
C ASN A 22 -11.73 6.38 9.06
N VAL A 23 -11.14 6.04 7.92
CA VAL A 23 -9.73 5.65 7.82
C VAL A 23 -8.95 6.71 7.02
N ILE A 24 -7.73 7.01 7.48
CA ILE A 24 -6.79 7.84 6.73
C ILE A 24 -5.41 7.19 6.73
N ILE A 25 -4.79 7.06 5.57
CA ILE A 25 -3.41 6.56 5.42
C ILE A 25 -2.49 7.77 5.28
N MET A 26 -1.72 8.04 6.33
CA MET A 26 -0.68 9.07 6.30
C MET A 26 0.67 8.47 5.88
N SER A 27 1.32 9.08 4.90
CA SER A 27 2.67 8.72 4.45
C SER A 27 3.53 9.97 4.21
N ASN A 28 4.78 9.77 3.77
CA ASN A 28 5.67 10.84 3.28
C ASN A 28 5.97 10.67 1.78
N GLY A 29 5.15 9.90 1.06
CA GLY A 29 5.33 9.52 -0.34
C GLY A 29 6.43 8.49 -0.63
N ARG A 30 7.27 8.14 0.35
CA ARG A 30 8.35 7.14 0.20
C ARG A 30 7.83 5.74 0.54
N CYS A 31 6.86 5.29 -0.22
CA CYS A 31 6.28 3.96 -0.07
C CYS A 31 6.46 3.13 -1.35
N ALA A 32 6.94 1.88 -1.19
CA ALA A 32 7.26 0.93 -2.24
C ALA A 32 6.95 -0.51 -1.78
N SER A 33 6.86 -1.46 -2.71
CA SER A 33 6.61 -2.89 -2.41
C SER A 33 5.27 -3.07 -1.67
N SER A 34 5.21 -3.89 -0.62
CA SER A 34 3.97 -4.23 0.10
C SER A 34 3.20 -3.02 0.64
N CYS A 35 3.87 -1.94 1.06
CA CYS A 35 3.14 -0.76 1.54
C CYS A 35 2.41 -0.06 0.38
N SER A 36 2.99 -0.05 -0.83
CA SER A 36 2.37 0.57 -2.01
C SER A 36 1.15 -0.22 -2.44
N LEU A 37 1.27 -1.55 -2.41
CA LEU A 37 0.14 -2.44 -2.66
C LEU A 37 -1.01 -2.17 -1.68
N PHE A 38 -0.70 -2.07 -0.39
CA PHE A 38 -1.69 -1.77 0.63
C PHE A 38 -2.33 -0.39 0.41
N SER A 39 -1.54 0.67 0.29
CA SER A 39 -2.09 2.03 0.18
C SER A 39 -2.88 2.25 -1.10
N ILE A 40 -2.44 1.70 -2.24
CA ILE A 40 -3.16 1.76 -3.51
C ILE A 40 -4.49 1.02 -3.41
N THR A 41 -4.50 -0.20 -2.85
CA THR A 41 -5.72 -1.00 -2.71
C THR A 41 -6.72 -0.31 -1.80
N MET A 42 -6.28 0.15 -0.62
CA MET A 42 -7.16 0.86 0.30
C MET A 42 -7.70 2.15 -0.32
N ALA A 43 -6.87 2.90 -1.08
CA ALA A 43 -7.31 4.15 -1.68
C ALA A 43 -8.28 3.95 -2.86
N LYS A 44 -7.95 3.06 -3.80
CA LYS A 44 -8.70 2.89 -5.06
C LYS A 44 -9.85 1.92 -4.96
N ALA A 45 -9.71 0.82 -4.21
CA ALA A 45 -10.74 -0.20 -4.09
C ALA A 45 -11.68 0.05 -2.89
N GLU A 46 -11.13 0.48 -1.76
CA GLU A 46 -11.92 0.67 -0.53
C GLU A 46 -12.35 2.13 -0.31
N GLY A 47 -11.78 3.10 -1.02
CA GLY A 47 -12.13 4.52 -0.87
C GLY A 47 -11.51 5.22 0.35
N VAL A 48 -10.47 4.62 0.96
CA VAL A 48 -9.73 5.22 2.07
C VAL A 48 -8.95 6.45 1.62
N ARG A 49 -8.96 7.49 2.45
CA ARG A 49 -8.29 8.75 2.12
C ARG A 49 -6.80 8.69 2.42
N THR A 50 -6.01 9.38 1.60
CA THR A 50 -4.55 9.42 1.72
C THR A 50 -4.06 10.83 2.04
N LEU A 51 -3.06 10.90 2.91
CA LEU A 51 -2.40 12.15 3.29
C LEU A 51 -0.89 11.98 3.14
N VAL A 52 -0.23 12.93 2.47
CA VAL A 52 1.24 13.01 2.45
C VAL A 52 1.69 14.16 3.31
N TYR A 53 2.54 13.85 4.31
CA TYR A 53 3.23 14.84 5.12
C TYR A 53 4.63 15.12 4.56
N GLY A 54 4.84 16.38 4.16
CA GLY A 54 6.06 16.88 3.55
C GLY A 54 6.00 16.98 2.03
N GLY A 55 7.17 16.94 1.39
CA GLY A 55 7.29 17.21 -0.04
C GLY A 55 7.29 18.70 -0.40
N ARG A 56 7.10 19.01 -1.68
CA ARG A 56 7.12 20.37 -2.23
C ARG A 56 5.71 20.95 -2.23
N THR A 57 5.52 22.17 -1.71
CA THR A 57 4.18 22.76 -1.49
C THR A 57 3.44 23.15 -2.77
N ASP A 58 4.17 23.36 -3.86
CA ASP A 58 3.68 23.73 -5.19
C ASP A 58 3.57 22.51 -6.13
N THR A 59 3.67 21.30 -5.60
CA THR A 59 3.58 20.06 -6.38
C THR A 59 2.66 19.08 -5.65
N PRO A 60 1.64 18.53 -6.32
CA PRO A 60 0.85 17.43 -5.77
C PRO A 60 1.78 16.26 -5.40
N GLN A 61 1.71 15.80 -4.16
CA GLN A 61 2.52 14.67 -3.72
C GLN A 61 1.80 13.35 -4.04
N GLN A 62 2.59 12.33 -4.33
CA GLN A 62 2.11 10.98 -4.55
C GLN A 62 2.19 10.21 -3.23
N TYR A 63 1.16 9.42 -2.88
CA TYR A 63 1.16 8.67 -1.62
C TYR A 63 2.06 7.43 -1.64
N CYS A 64 2.50 6.99 -2.82
CA CYS A 64 3.51 5.97 -3.06
C CYS A 64 4.48 6.39 -4.18
N GLY A 65 5.73 5.90 -4.12
CA GLY A 65 6.79 6.29 -5.03
C GLY A 65 7.22 5.19 -6.01
N VAL A 66 7.01 3.92 -5.66
CA VAL A 66 7.23 2.79 -6.57
C VAL A 66 6.00 1.91 -6.48
N VAL A 67 5.31 1.79 -7.60
CA VAL A 67 4.16 0.92 -7.75
C VAL A 67 4.61 -0.53 -7.79
N GLY A 68 3.81 -1.37 -7.15
CA GLY A 68 3.81 -2.79 -7.39
C GLY A 68 4.25 -3.56 -6.14
N GLY A 69 3.42 -4.54 -5.85
CA GLY A 69 3.40 -5.29 -4.61
C GLY A 69 4.43 -6.40 -4.56
N GLN A 70 4.86 -6.66 -3.32
CA GLN A 70 5.80 -7.68 -2.90
C GLN A 70 6.99 -7.83 -3.86
N SER A 71 8.04 -7.07 -3.57
CA SER A 71 9.35 -7.28 -4.19
C SER A 71 9.87 -8.66 -3.78
N THR A 72 10.05 -9.54 -4.76
CA THR A 72 10.79 -10.79 -4.62
C THR A 72 11.89 -10.82 -5.68
N ASP A 73 12.65 -11.89 -5.74
CA ASP A 73 13.69 -12.07 -6.73
C ASP A 73 13.47 -13.36 -7.51
N PHE A 74 13.97 -13.37 -8.75
CA PHE A 74 13.84 -14.51 -9.64
C PHE A 74 14.33 -15.82 -9.00
N SER A 75 15.47 -15.80 -8.31
CA SER A 75 16.05 -17.01 -7.69
C SER A 75 15.13 -17.60 -6.62
N THR A 76 14.47 -16.76 -5.83
CA THR A 76 13.46 -17.18 -4.86
C THR A 76 12.26 -17.83 -5.55
N ILE A 77 11.70 -17.21 -6.59
CA ILE A 77 10.57 -17.80 -7.35
C ILE A 77 10.97 -19.13 -8.00
N ASP A 78 12.14 -19.18 -8.65
CA ASP A 78 12.62 -20.38 -9.34
C ASP A 78 12.86 -21.54 -8.37
N SER A 79 13.41 -21.25 -7.19
CA SER A 79 13.59 -22.23 -6.12
C SER A 79 12.26 -22.82 -5.64
N GLU A 80 11.22 -21.99 -5.51
CA GLU A 80 9.88 -22.46 -5.17
C GLU A 80 9.28 -23.33 -6.29
N ILE A 81 9.36 -22.93 -7.55
CA ILE A 81 8.87 -23.73 -8.69
C ILE A 81 9.58 -25.10 -8.73
N LYS A 82 10.87 -25.14 -8.40
CA LYS A 82 11.66 -26.37 -8.26
C LYS A 82 11.19 -27.21 -7.07
N SER A 83 10.92 -26.60 -5.92
CA SER A 83 10.47 -27.29 -4.69
C SER A 83 9.14 -28.02 -4.91
N VAL A 84 8.23 -27.43 -5.69
CA VAL A 84 6.94 -28.02 -6.06
C VAL A 84 6.96 -28.82 -7.38
N LYS A 85 8.15 -29.04 -7.96
CA LYS A 85 8.38 -29.86 -9.18
C LYS A 85 7.63 -29.38 -10.43
N LEU A 86 7.43 -28.07 -10.58
CA LEU A 86 6.68 -27.46 -11.69
C LEU A 86 7.55 -26.97 -12.86
N LYS A 87 8.87 -27.24 -12.87
CA LYS A 87 9.79 -26.79 -13.94
C LYS A 87 9.48 -27.31 -15.34
N ASN A 88 8.70 -28.39 -15.46
CA ASN A 88 8.29 -28.94 -16.75
C ASN A 88 7.05 -28.23 -17.34
N HIS A 89 6.44 -27.28 -16.62
CA HIS A 89 5.28 -26.53 -17.11
C HIS A 89 5.70 -25.52 -18.18
N THR A 90 4.88 -25.32 -19.22
CA THR A 90 5.19 -24.45 -20.36
C THR A 90 5.39 -22.97 -19.98
N LEU A 91 4.80 -22.54 -18.86
CA LEU A 91 4.94 -21.20 -18.31
C LEU A 91 6.04 -21.08 -17.23
N ALA A 92 6.72 -22.16 -16.88
CA ALA A 92 7.83 -22.08 -15.92
C ALA A 92 9.00 -21.34 -16.58
N PRO A 93 9.57 -20.31 -15.94
CA PRO A 93 10.67 -19.58 -16.55
C PRO A 93 11.93 -20.47 -16.62
N PRO A 94 12.78 -20.31 -17.65
CA PRO A 94 14.06 -21.01 -17.73
C PRO A 94 15.04 -20.48 -16.69
N ASP A 95 16.02 -21.30 -16.31
CA ASP A 95 17.10 -20.88 -15.41
C ASP A 95 17.92 -19.77 -16.08
N PHE A 96 18.40 -18.81 -15.29
CA PHE A 96 19.32 -17.80 -15.79
C PHE A 96 20.66 -18.42 -16.21
N LEU A 97 21.20 -17.92 -17.33
CA LEU A 97 22.51 -18.35 -17.85
C LEU A 97 23.68 -17.83 -16.98
N SER A 98 23.41 -16.84 -16.14
CA SER A 98 24.38 -16.20 -15.24
C SER A 98 23.90 -16.26 -13.78
N ASN A 99 24.84 -16.19 -12.84
CA ASN A 99 24.52 -16.03 -11.42
C ASN A 99 24.06 -14.59 -11.15
N SER A 100 22.78 -14.32 -11.41
CA SER A 100 22.18 -12.99 -11.36
C SER A 100 20.93 -12.99 -10.51
N ILE A 101 20.75 -11.91 -9.74
CA ILE A 101 19.53 -11.67 -8.96
C ILE A 101 18.77 -10.58 -9.70
N GLN A 102 17.57 -10.91 -10.17
CA GLN A 102 16.66 -9.93 -10.77
C GLN A 102 15.50 -9.72 -9.80
N GLY A 103 15.41 -8.50 -9.25
CA GLY A 103 14.24 -8.08 -8.49
C GLY A 103 13.03 -8.01 -9.42
N ILE A 104 11.93 -8.60 -8.97
CA ILE A 104 10.66 -8.63 -9.69
C ILE A 104 9.54 -8.23 -8.73
N THR A 105 8.62 -7.45 -9.27
CA THR A 105 7.43 -7.01 -8.57
C THR A 105 6.27 -7.85 -9.05
N TRP A 106 5.71 -8.68 -8.17
CA TRP A 106 4.82 -9.78 -8.59
C TRP A 106 3.33 -9.49 -8.37
N ARG A 107 2.96 -8.41 -7.67
CA ARG A 107 1.55 -8.04 -7.45
C ARG A 107 1.22 -6.67 -8.02
N LEU A 108 -0.03 -6.51 -8.46
CA LEU A 108 -0.58 -5.27 -9.03
C LEU A 108 0.16 -4.82 -10.30
N GLY A 109 0.21 -5.70 -11.31
CA GLY A 109 0.85 -5.40 -12.59
C GLY A 109 0.05 -4.44 -13.47
N TYR A 110 -1.27 -4.51 -13.43
CA TYR A 110 -2.21 -3.63 -14.11
C TYR A 110 -3.04 -2.87 -13.09
N GLY A 111 -3.56 -1.71 -13.49
CA GLY A 111 -4.19 -0.85 -12.51
C GLY A 111 -5.62 -1.18 -12.13
N ILE A 112 -5.99 -0.61 -10.98
CA ILE A 112 -7.33 -0.78 -10.40
C ILE A 112 -8.34 0.09 -11.15
N ASP A 113 -7.98 1.35 -11.42
CA ASP A 113 -8.87 2.30 -12.09
C ASP A 113 -8.90 2.08 -13.61
N ASP A 114 -7.73 1.90 -14.23
CA ASP A 114 -7.60 1.47 -15.63
C ASP A 114 -6.87 0.13 -15.75
N PRO A 115 -7.61 -1.00 -15.84
CA PRO A 115 -7.03 -2.33 -16.00
C PRO A 115 -6.32 -2.57 -17.34
N LYS A 116 -6.42 -1.65 -18.30
CA LYS A 116 -5.78 -1.78 -19.62
C LYS A 116 -4.34 -1.26 -19.63
N GLN A 117 -3.93 -0.53 -18.59
CA GLN A 117 -2.60 0.03 -18.47
C GLN A 117 -1.88 -0.57 -17.24
N PRO A 118 -0.55 -0.74 -17.31
CA PRO A 118 0.26 -1.00 -16.13
C PRO A 118 -0.04 -0.02 -15.00
N GLU A 119 -0.10 -0.51 -13.76
CA GLU A 119 -0.35 0.39 -12.61
C GLU A 119 0.81 1.40 -12.46
N GLU A 120 2.03 1.05 -12.89
CA GLU A 120 3.19 1.94 -12.85
C GLU A 120 3.02 3.21 -13.71
N TRP A 121 2.08 3.21 -14.67
CA TRP A 121 1.83 4.36 -15.54
C TRP A 121 0.66 5.22 -15.05
N GLN A 122 0.08 4.90 -13.90
CA GLN A 122 -1.05 5.61 -13.31
C GLN A 122 -0.57 6.51 -12.18
N ASP A 123 -1.24 7.64 -11.98
CA ASP A 123 -0.93 8.55 -10.88
C ASP A 123 -1.55 8.05 -9.55
N HIS A 124 -0.91 8.44 -8.43
CA HIS A 124 -1.29 8.10 -7.06
C HIS A 124 -1.35 9.36 -6.17
N PRO A 125 -2.09 10.41 -6.57
CA PRO A 125 -2.04 11.68 -5.86
C PRO A 125 -2.62 11.49 -4.47
N ALA A 126 -1.94 12.04 -3.47
CA ALA A 126 -2.49 12.12 -2.13
C ALA A 126 -3.71 13.05 -2.11
N MET A 127 -4.79 12.63 -1.45
CA MET A 127 -5.97 13.48 -1.29
C MET A 127 -5.64 14.74 -0.48
N ILE A 128 -4.77 14.63 0.52
CA ILE A 128 -4.32 15.74 1.35
C ILE A 128 -2.80 15.86 1.29
N ASN A 129 -2.31 17.06 0.98
CA ASN A 129 -0.89 17.40 1.00
C ASN A 129 -0.63 18.32 2.19
N LEU A 130 0.05 17.82 3.22
CA LEU A 130 0.33 18.54 4.45
C LEU A 130 1.80 18.98 4.47
N PRO A 131 2.10 20.28 4.32
CA PRO A 131 3.48 20.77 4.36
C PRO A 131 4.13 20.55 5.73
N VAL A 132 5.45 20.35 5.75
CA VAL A 132 6.22 20.41 7.00
C VAL A 132 6.20 21.84 7.52
N SER A 133 5.91 22.00 8.81
CA SER A 133 5.96 23.29 9.50
C SER A 133 6.71 23.16 10.82
N TYR A 134 7.17 24.29 11.38
CA TYR A 134 7.81 24.34 12.70
C TYR A 134 6.87 23.88 13.83
N GLU A 135 5.57 24.01 13.62
CA GLU A 135 4.56 23.60 14.59
C GLU A 135 4.43 22.08 14.66
N LEU A 136 4.57 21.38 13.52
CA LEU A 136 4.33 19.94 13.39
C LEU A 136 5.60 19.08 13.40
N VAL A 137 6.74 19.63 12.96
CA VAL A 137 8.00 18.89 12.88
C VAL A 137 8.43 18.35 14.25
N ASN A 138 8.75 17.07 14.31
CA ASN A 138 9.14 16.35 15.53
C ASN A 138 8.11 16.40 16.68
N LYS A 139 6.83 16.66 16.37
CA LYS A 139 5.73 16.72 17.35
C LYS A 139 4.60 15.78 16.91
N PRO A 140 4.77 14.46 17.05
CA PRO A 140 3.84 13.47 16.51
C PRO A 140 2.42 13.62 17.08
N GLU A 141 2.27 14.03 18.34
CA GLU A 141 0.97 14.26 18.97
C GLU A 141 0.19 15.38 18.26
N ARG A 142 0.87 16.48 17.95
CA ARG A 142 0.27 17.62 17.23
C ARG A 142 -0.01 17.27 15.78
N LEU A 143 0.89 16.51 15.15
CA LEU A 143 0.67 16.02 13.80
C LEU A 143 -0.61 15.18 13.75
N TRP A 144 -0.79 14.21 14.65
CA TRP A 144 -1.99 13.37 14.67
C TRP A 144 -3.27 14.15 15.01
N GLN A 145 -3.21 15.13 15.92
CA GLN A 145 -4.34 16.03 16.20
C GLN A 145 -4.74 16.84 14.97
N HIS A 146 -3.75 17.37 14.24
CA HIS A 146 -3.98 18.12 13.02
C HIS A 146 -4.55 17.22 11.92
N VAL A 147 -3.98 16.03 11.72
CA VAL A 147 -4.49 15.04 10.77
C VAL A 147 -5.92 14.64 11.11
N ALA A 148 -6.26 14.47 12.38
CA ALA A 148 -7.62 14.17 12.79
C ALA A 148 -8.59 15.33 12.50
N SER A 149 -8.16 16.57 12.66
CA SER A 149 -9.01 17.75 12.42
C SER A 149 -9.25 18.06 10.95
N VAL A 150 -8.26 17.79 10.08
CA VAL A 150 -8.41 17.96 8.61
C VAL A 150 -8.94 16.69 7.94
N GLY A 151 -8.67 15.54 8.55
CA GLY A 151 -9.05 14.22 8.09
C GLY A 151 -10.49 13.94 8.42
N PHE A 152 -10.99 14.11 9.64
CA PHE A 152 -12.33 13.63 9.98
C PHE A 152 -13.33 14.79 10.16
N PRO A 153 -14.52 14.76 9.51
CA PRO A 153 -15.55 15.74 9.79
C PRO A 153 -15.96 15.71 11.27
N ALA A 154 -16.40 16.83 11.85
CA ALA A 154 -16.70 16.94 13.28
C ALA A 154 -17.73 15.92 13.80
N LYS A 155 -18.61 15.38 12.94
CA LYS A 155 -19.56 14.29 13.29
C LYS A 155 -18.90 12.91 13.48
N HIS A 156 -17.69 12.70 12.99
CA HIS A 156 -16.99 11.40 13.03
C HIS A 156 -16.04 11.27 14.23
N LEU A 157 -15.59 12.39 14.82
CA LEU A 157 -14.70 12.39 15.98
C LEU A 157 -15.37 11.87 17.27
N SER A 158 -16.71 11.85 17.33
CA SER A 158 -17.45 11.31 18.48
C SER A 158 -17.43 9.78 18.58
N PHE A 159 -17.16 9.06 17.49
CA PHE A 159 -17.14 7.60 17.47
C PHE A 159 -15.82 7.01 18.02
N VAL A 160 -14.69 7.63 17.69
CA VAL A 160 -13.35 7.17 18.13
C VAL A 160 -13.18 7.26 19.65
N ALA A 161 -13.82 8.25 20.29
CA ALA A 161 -13.77 8.43 21.74
C ALA A 161 -14.63 7.40 22.52
N GLN A 162 -15.39 6.54 21.84
CA GLN A 162 -16.32 5.59 22.47
C GLN A 162 -15.87 4.12 22.42
N GLN A 163 -14.71 3.80 21.81
CA GLN A 163 -14.17 2.44 21.91
C GLN A 163 -13.61 2.20 23.32
N PRO A 164 -14.14 1.21 24.07
CA PRO A 164 -13.64 0.90 25.42
C PRO A 164 -12.23 0.30 25.35
N SER A 165 -11.40 0.70 26.31
CA SER A 165 -10.04 0.21 26.56
C SER A 165 -9.97 -1.27 26.92
#